data_AF-A0A9D4RI36-F1
#
_entry.id   AF-A0A9D4RI36-F1
#
_cell.length_a   1.000
_cell.length_b   1.000
_cell.length_c   1.000
_cell.angle_alpha   90.00
_cell.angle_beta   90.00
_cell.angle_gamma   90.00
#
_symmetry.space_group_name_H-M   'P 1'
#
loop_
_entity.id
_entity.type
_entity.pdbx_description
1 polymer ?
#
loop_
_entity_poly.entity_id
_entity_poly.type
_entity_poly.pdbx_seq_one_letter_code
_entity_poly.pdbx_strand_id
1 'polypeptide(L)' 'MEIVRKCWKELDGTVHRVFEQFPQDVIKKRRKLVPKMKEARRQGKRAYLVFDTLYIDGNAVRA' A
#
# COMPACT_ATOMS: atom_id res chain seq x y z
N MET A 1 -23.55 -3.73 0.02
CA MET A 1 -23.63 -2.40 0.67
C MET A 1 -22.30 -2.11 1.32
N GLU A 2 -21.62 -1.03 0.93
CA GLU A 2 -20.33 -0.67 1.53
C GLU A 2 -20.28 0.85 1.67
N ILE A 3 -20.91 1.32 2.75
CA ILE A 3 -21.09 2.73 3.10
C ILE A 3 -19.91 3.19 3.99
N VAL A 4 -19.31 2.27 4.74
CA VAL A 4 -18.27 2.52 5.76
C VAL A 4 -16.96 3.05 5.17
N ARG A 5 -16.64 2.73 3.92
CA ARG A 5 -15.37 3.09 3.27
C ARG A 5 -15.28 4.56 2.82
N LYS A 6 -16.39 5.29 2.72
CA LYS A 6 -16.38 6.70 2.28
C LYS A 6 -16.23 7.71 3.43
N CYS A 7 -16.65 7.36 4.65
CA CYS A 7 -16.69 8.28 5.79
C CYS A 7 -15.42 8.31 6.67
N TRP A 8 -14.33 7.60 6.30
CA TRP A 8 -13.09 7.62 7.11
C TRP A 8 -12.46 9.02 7.23
N LYS A 9 -12.83 9.94 6.33
CA LYS A 9 -12.39 11.34 6.35
C LYS A 9 -13.19 12.22 7.33
N GLU A 10 -14.30 11.73 7.86
CA GLU A 10 -15.21 12.49 8.75
C GLU A 10 -14.95 12.20 10.24
N LEU A 11 -13.96 11.35 10.58
CA LEU A 11 -13.55 11.14 11.96
C LEU A 11 -12.64 12.28 12.43
N ASP A 12 -13.26 13.18 13.20
CA ASP A 12 -12.67 14.36 13.82
C ASP A 12 -11.38 14.03 14.60
N GLY A 13 -10.31 14.77 14.29
CA GLY A 13 -9.14 14.92 15.18
C GLY A 13 -8.11 13.79 15.24
N THR A 14 -8.36 12.59 14.71
CA THR A 14 -7.37 11.50 14.72
C THR A 14 -7.15 10.95 13.32
N VAL A 15 -5.91 10.93 12.84
CA VAL A 15 -5.53 10.27 11.57
C VAL A 15 -5.67 8.77 11.75
N HIS A 16 -6.91 8.28 11.70
CA HIS A 16 -7.21 6.85 11.68
C HIS A 16 -6.75 6.32 10.33
N ARG A 17 -5.50 5.85 10.27
CA ARG A 17 -5.06 4.97 9.19
C ARG A 17 -5.80 3.66 9.39
N VAL A 18 -6.93 3.53 8.70
CA VAL A 18 -7.57 2.24 8.45
C VAL A 18 -6.59 1.45 7.60
N PHE A 19 -5.67 0.76 8.25
CA PHE A 19 -4.96 -0.31 7.61
C PHE A 19 -6.01 -1.38 7.38
N GLU A 20 -6.51 -1.48 6.15
CA GLU A 20 -7.24 -2.65 5.67
C GLU A 20 -6.62 -3.88 6.34
N GLN A 21 -7.43 -4.67 7.03
CA GLN A 21 -6.99 -5.95 7.58
C GLN A 21 -6.75 -6.90 6.41
N PHE A 22 -5.63 -6.68 5.72
CA PHE A 22 -5.13 -7.61 4.74
C PHE A 22 -4.75 -8.89 5.48
N PRO A 23 -5.00 -10.07 4.89
CA PRO A 23 -4.53 -11.33 5.47
C PRO A 23 -3.01 -11.27 5.72
N GLN A 24 -2.54 -11.96 6.75
CA GLN A 24 -1.15 -11.87 7.22
C GLN A 24 -0.12 -12.14 6.10
N ASP A 25 -0.45 -13.02 5.15
CA ASP A 25 0.36 -13.29 3.95
C ASP A 25 0.62 -12.05 3.10
N VAL A 26 -0.40 -11.22 2.88
CA VAL A 26 -0.29 -9.97 2.11
C VAL A 26 0.57 -8.97 2.88
N ILE A 27 0.39 -8.85 4.20
CA ILE A 27 1.23 -7.96 5.03
C ILE A 27 2.70 -8.40 4.98
N LYS A 28 2.97 -9.71 5.04
CA LYS A 28 4.32 -10.27 4.97
C LYS A 28 4.99 -9.98 3.62
N LYS A 29 4.25 -10.14 2.51
CA LYS A 29 4.73 -9.76 1.17
C LYS A 29 4.99 -8.27 1.05
N ARG A 30 4.06 -7.43 1.54
CA ARG A 30 4.24 -5.97 1.56
C ARG A 30 5.47 -5.54 2.34
N ARG A 31 5.75 -6.14 3.50
CA ARG A 31 6.96 -5.84 4.28
C ARG A 31 8.25 -6.06 3.47
N LYS A 32 8.29 -7.06 2.58
CA LYS A 32 9.43 -7.30 1.68
C LYS A 32 9.49 -6.31 0.52
N LEU A 33 8.35 -5.83 0.03
CA LEU A 33 8.26 -4.97 -1.14
C LEU A 33 8.39 -3.47 -0.82
N VAL A 34 7.99 -3.03 0.37
CA VAL A 34 8.11 -1.64 0.83
C VAL A 34 9.54 -1.08 0.73
N PRO A 35 10.62 -1.79 1.15
CA PRO A 35 11.98 -1.27 0.96
C PRO A 35 12.33 -1.11 -0.52
N LYS A 36 12.04 -2.12 -1.36
CA LYS A 36 12.26 -2.04 -2.82
C LYS A 36 11.51 -0.87 -3.46
N MET A 37 10.28 -0.61 -3.00
CA MET A 37 9.49 0.55 -3.44
C MET A 37 10.15 1.87 -3.04
N LYS A 38 10.65 1.98 -1.79
CA LYS A 38 11.35 3.18 -1.31
C LYS A 38 12.63 3.43 -2.09
N GLU A 39 13.40 2.38 -2.36
CA GLU A 39 14.62 2.48 -3.18
C GLU A 39 14.31 2.92 -4.61
N ALA A 40 13.28 2.34 -5.23
CA ALA A 40 12.86 2.73 -6.57
C ALA A 40 12.41 4.20 -6.62
N ARG A 41 11.67 4.67 -5.62
CA ARG A 41 11.31 6.09 -5.50
C ARG A 41 12.52 6.98 -5.29
N ARG A 42 13.50 6.54 -4.50
CA ARG A 42 14.77 7.27 -4.31
C ARG A 42 15.57 7.39 -5.61
N GLN A 43 15.47 6.40 -6.49
CA GLN A 43 16.04 6.41 -7.84
C GLN A 43 15.20 7.23 -8.85
N GLY A 44 14.16 7.94 -8.42
CA GLY A 44 13.29 8.73 -9.29
C GLY A 44 12.27 7.91 -10.10
N LYS A 45 12.16 6.59 -9.85
CA LYS A 45 11.23 5.72 -10.57
C LYS A 45 9.82 5.81 -10.00
N ARG A 46 8.82 5.69 -10.88
CA ARG A 46 7.40 5.63 -10.48
C ARG A 46 7.08 4.28 -9.84
N ALA A 47 7.17 4.20 -8.51
CA ALA A 47 6.88 2.96 -7.79
C ALA A 47 5.62 3.04 -6.90
N TYR A 48 4.68 2.11 -7.12
CA TYR A 48 3.42 2.02 -6.39
C TYR A 48 3.08 0.56 -6.06
N LEU A 49 2.52 0.33 -4.88
CA LEU A 49 2.18 -1.00 -4.37
C LEU A 49 0.66 -1.17 -4.41
N VAL A 50 0.18 -2.21 -5.10
CA VAL A 50 -1.24 -2.52 -5.26
C VAL A 50 -1.46 -3.93 -4.73
N PHE A 51 -2.31 -4.09 -3.71
CA PHE A 51 -2.45 -5.34 -2.94
C PHE A 51 -1.07 -5.89 -2.52
N ASP A 52 -0.61 -7.03 -3.05
CA ASP A 52 0.69 -7.63 -2.77
C ASP A 52 1.74 -7.43 -3.88
N THR A 53 1.42 -6.67 -4.94
CA THR A 53 2.28 -6.50 -6.11
C THR A 53 2.87 -5.09 -6.14
N LEU A 54 4.20 -5.01 -6.28
CA LEU A 54 4.91 -3.74 -6.46
C LEU A 54 5.02 -3.46 -7.95
N TYR A 55 4.66 -2.27 -8.39
CA TYR A 55 4.90 -1.81 -9.75
C TYR A 55 6.02 -0.77 -9.71
N ILE A 56 7.00 -0.91 -10.59
CA ILE A 56 8.09 0.06 -10.79
C ILE A 56 8.10 0.42 -12.26
N ASP A 57 7.86 1.69 -12.58
CA ASP A 57 7.82 2.19 -13.95
C ASP A 57 6.83 1.42 -14.84
N GLY A 58 5.67 1.05 -14.27
CA GLY A 58 4.65 0.24 -14.94
C GLY A 58 4.94 -1.26 -14.99
N ASN A 59 6.14 -1.71 -14.61
CA ASN A 59 6.50 -3.14 -14.58
C ASN A 59 6.19 -3.77 -13.23
N ALA A 60 5.49 -4.91 -13.25
CA ALA A 60 5.15 -5.65 -12.05
C ALA A 60 6.38 -6.39 -11.48
N VAL A 61 6.84 -5.94 -10.32
CA VAL A 61 7.84 -6.58 -9.48
C VAL A 61 7.13 -7.44 -8.44
N ARG A 62 7.15 -8.75 -8.65
CA ARG A 62 6.70 -9.73 -7.68
C ARG A 62 7.79 -9.99 -6.64
N ALA A 63 7.38 -10.30 -5.41
CA ALA A 63 8.27 -10.54 -4.27
C ALA A 63 9.05 -11.86 -4.42
#